data_AF-A0A2A9GKJ0-F1
#
_entry.id   AF-A0A2A9GKJ0-F1
#
_cell.length_a   1.000
_cell.length_b   1.000
_cell.length_c   1.000
_cell.angle_alpha   90.00
_cell.angle_beta   90.00
_cell.angle_gamma   90.00
#
_symmetry.space_group_name_H-M   'P 1'
#
loop_
_entity.id
_entity.type
_entity.pdbx_description
1 polymer ?
#
loop_
_entity_poly.entity_id
_entity_poly.type
_entity_poly.pdbx_seq_one_letter_code
_entity_poly.pdbx_strand_id
1 'polypeptide(L)'
;MSETPTDPCPTPQARKQAPFSNRAAAVFLAGLSFVVMVVSGLVVSIAPSGRVARDIDWSLLALNRADWELLHLAMGVLFIFAGVWHIKLHWPVIRNLLWSAAAQTLCHRRELALAVGLVGAVIVLTLLWWPPISWLDQLARWASIGLW
;
A
#
# COMPACT_ATOMS: atom_id res chain seq x y z
N MET A 1 12.59 43.51 -30.38
CA MET A 1 11.37 42.91 -29.80
C MET A 1 11.84 41.78 -28.91
N SER A 2 11.90 42.02 -27.60
CA SER A 2 12.38 41.07 -26.60
C SER A 2 11.27 40.08 -26.29
N GLU A 3 11.43 38.84 -26.74
CA GLU A 3 10.57 37.73 -26.33
C GLU A 3 10.78 37.50 -24.83
N THR A 4 9.73 37.73 -24.05
CA THR A 4 9.74 37.43 -22.61
C THR A 4 9.56 35.92 -22.46
N PRO A 5 10.45 35.20 -21.76
CA PRO A 5 10.28 33.77 -21.53
C PRO A 5 8.94 33.50 -20.84
N THR A 6 8.06 32.74 -21.50
CA THR A 6 6.87 32.15 -20.89
C THR A 6 7.33 31.12 -19.87
N ASP A 7 7.57 31.55 -18.64
CA ASP A 7 7.85 30.65 -17.53
C ASP A 7 6.65 29.71 -17.33
N PRO A 8 6.79 28.39 -17.54
CA PRO A 8 5.72 27.41 -17.32
C PRO A 8 5.47 27.13 -15.84
N CYS A 9 6.25 27.74 -14.94
CA CYS A 9 6.18 27.51 -13.51
C CYS A 9 5.14 28.40 -12.83
N PRO A 10 4.20 27.83 -12.05
CA PRO A 10 3.30 28.63 -11.22
C PRO A 10 4.14 29.44 -10.22
N THR A 11 3.95 30.76 -10.21
CA THR A 11 4.68 31.69 -9.34
C THR A 11 4.56 31.26 -7.86
N PRO A 12 5.56 31.55 -7.00
CA PRO A 12 5.53 31.20 -5.57
C PRO A 12 4.26 31.67 -4.84
N GLN A 13 3.66 32.77 -5.31
CA GLN A 13 2.40 33.30 -4.80
C GLN A 13 1.18 32.45 -5.19
N ALA A 14 1.16 31.86 -6.40
CA ALA A 14 0.12 30.94 -6.84
C ALA A 14 0.12 29.62 -6.03
N ARG A 15 1.30 29.15 -5.60
CA ARG A 15 1.43 27.99 -4.68
C ARG A 15 0.83 28.28 -3.30
N LYS A 16 0.85 29.53 -2.85
CA LYS A 16 0.32 29.97 -1.54
C LYS A 16 -1.21 30.03 -1.48
N GLN A 17 -1.87 30.11 -2.63
CA GLN A 17 -3.33 30.29 -2.75
C GLN A 17 -4.07 29.04 -3.25
N ALA A 18 -3.36 27.93 -3.46
CA ALA A 18 -3.99 26.71 -3.93
C ALA A 18 -5.04 26.22 -2.88
N PRO A 19 -6.33 26.13 -3.24
CA PRO A 19 -7.34 25.69 -2.30
C PRO A 19 -7.11 24.22 -1.94
N PHE A 20 -7.47 23.85 -0.71
CA PHE A 20 -7.37 22.46 -0.25
C PHE A 20 -8.17 21.53 -1.17
N SER A 21 -7.47 20.62 -1.85
CA SER A 21 -8.10 19.65 -2.75
C SER A 21 -8.38 18.35 -2.01
N ASN A 22 -9.66 18.08 -1.74
CA ASN A 22 -10.12 16.84 -1.11
C ASN A 22 -9.67 15.58 -1.87
N ARG A 23 -9.51 15.69 -3.20
CA ARG A 23 -9.04 14.60 -4.06
C ARG A 23 -7.54 14.34 -3.86
N ALA A 24 -6.74 15.40 -3.81
CA ALA A 24 -5.31 15.28 -3.53
C ALA A 24 -5.08 14.72 -2.12
N ALA A 25 -5.83 15.22 -1.13
CA ALA A 25 -5.76 14.73 0.24
C ALA A 25 -6.08 13.23 0.33
N ALA A 26 -7.10 12.75 -0.39
CA ALA A 26 -7.46 11.33 -0.43
C ALA A 26 -6.33 10.45 -1.00
N VAL A 27 -5.70 10.89 -2.09
CA VAL A 27 -4.57 10.17 -2.72
C VAL A 27 -3.37 10.13 -1.78
N PHE A 28 -3.00 11.27 -1.19
CA PHE A 28 -1.87 11.32 -0.25
C PHE A 28 -2.15 10.50 1.00
N LEU A 29 -3.36 10.57 1.55
CA LEU A 29 -3.75 9.80 2.72
C LEU A 29 -3.67 8.29 2.44
N ALA A 30 -4.24 7.82 1.32
CA ALA A 30 -4.19 6.42 0.94
C ALA A 30 -2.75 5.94 0.65
N GLY A 31 -1.95 6.76 -0.04
CA GLY A 31 -0.55 6.43 -0.35
C GLY A 31 0.35 6.37 0.87
N LEU A 32 0.27 7.36 1.76
CA LEU A 32 1.08 7.38 2.99
C LEU A 32 0.66 6.28 3.96
N SER A 33 -0.64 6.05 4.14
CA SER A 33 -1.12 4.94 4.99
C SER A 33 -0.72 3.58 4.42
N PHE A 34 -0.70 3.40 3.10
CA PHE A 34 -0.18 2.19 2.45
C PHE A 34 1.30 1.95 2.79
N VAL A 35 2.15 2.97 2.73
CA VAL A 35 3.57 2.84 3.08
C VAL A 35 3.73 2.37 4.53
N VAL A 36 3.01 2.99 5.47
CA VAL A 36 3.07 2.59 6.88
C VAL A 36 2.54 1.18 7.09
N MET A 37 1.50 0.77 6.36
CA MET A 37 0.96 -0.60 6.40
C MET A 37 1.98 -1.64 5.95
N VAL A 38 2.71 -1.38 4.87
CA VAL A 38 3.77 -2.28 4.38
C VAL A 38 4.91 -2.38 5.39
N VAL A 39 5.37 -1.25 5.92
CA VAL A 39 6.47 -1.22 6.90
C VAL A 39 6.07 -1.96 8.17
N SER A 40 4.92 -1.61 8.76
CA SER A 40 4.45 -2.25 10.00
C SER A 40 4.15 -3.74 9.80
N GLY A 41 3.58 -4.15 8.66
CA GLY A 41 3.34 -5.55 8.35
C GLY A 41 4.63 -6.35 8.19
N LEU A 42 5.66 -5.75 7.58
CA LEU A 42 6.99 -6.35 7.46
C LEU A 42 7.65 -6.52 8.83
N VAL A 43 7.58 -5.50 9.68
CA VAL A 43 8.13 -5.55 11.04
C VAL A 43 7.46 -6.65 11.86
N VAL A 44 6.13 -6.76 11.83
CA VAL A 44 5.38 -7.82 12.52
C VAL A 44 5.70 -9.22 11.97
N SER A 45 5.99 -9.33 10.66
CA SER A 45 6.36 -10.61 10.02
C SER A 45 7.75 -11.12 10.42
N ILE A 46 8.66 -10.21 10.75
CA ILE A 46 10.03 -10.54 11.19
C ILE A 46 10.07 -10.71 12.72
N ALA A 47 9.20 -10.01 13.45
CA ALA A 47 9.13 -10.07 14.90
C ALA A 47 8.86 -11.51 15.38
N PRO A 48 9.59 -12.00 16.40
CA PRO A 48 9.46 -13.36 16.89
C PRO A 48 8.09 -13.59 17.54
N SER A 49 7.74 -14.84 17.78
CA SER A 49 6.47 -15.19 18.44
C SER A 49 6.26 -14.41 19.75
N GLY A 50 5.03 -14.00 20.05
CA GLY A 50 4.72 -13.10 21.17
C GLY A 50 5.07 -13.60 22.59
N ARG A 51 5.45 -14.88 22.76
CA ARG A 51 6.05 -15.38 24.01
C ARG A 51 7.55 -15.08 24.04
N VAL A 52 8.27 -15.56 23.03
CA VAL A 52 9.70 -15.34 22.86
C VAL A 52 10.04 -13.85 22.86
N ALA A 53 9.25 -13.03 22.15
CA ALA A 53 9.39 -11.57 22.12
C ALA A 53 9.37 -10.91 23.51
N ARG A 54 8.59 -11.45 24.45
CA ARG A 54 8.50 -10.92 25.82
C ARG A 54 9.65 -11.39 26.69
N ASP A 55 10.08 -12.64 26.49
CA ASP A 55 11.14 -13.24 27.27
C ASP A 55 12.51 -12.60 26.99
N ILE A 56 12.71 -12.06 25.79
CA ILE A 56 13.93 -11.38 25.34
C ILE A 56 13.80 -9.85 25.25
N ASP A 57 12.70 -9.30 25.76
CA ASP A 57 12.36 -7.87 25.72
C ASP A 57 12.57 -7.23 24.33
N TRP A 58 12.00 -7.88 23.30
CA TRP A 58 12.18 -7.42 21.93
C TRP A 58 11.65 -6.00 21.74
N SER A 59 12.52 -5.15 21.23
CA SER A 59 12.13 -3.84 20.74
C SER A 59 12.81 -3.53 19.41
N LEU A 60 12.07 -2.88 18.53
CA LEU A 60 12.57 -2.33 17.28
C LEU A 60 12.12 -0.88 17.20
N LEU A 61 13.07 0.05 17.05
CA LEU A 61 12.83 1.49 17.13
C LEU A 61 12.11 1.91 18.44
N ALA A 62 12.49 1.30 19.56
CA ALA A 62 11.89 1.53 20.89
C ALA A 62 10.41 1.14 21.04
N LEU A 63 9.82 0.46 20.04
CA LEU A 63 8.49 -0.14 20.13
C LEU A 63 8.62 -1.65 20.30
N ASN A 64 7.79 -2.22 21.18
CA ASN A 64 7.71 -3.66 21.32
C ASN A 64 6.85 -4.27 20.19
N ARG A 65 6.82 -5.59 20.10
CA ARG A 65 6.03 -6.30 19.09
C ARG A 65 4.53 -5.97 19.15
N ALA A 66 3.96 -5.86 20.34
CA ALA A 66 2.55 -5.56 20.53
C ALA A 66 2.21 -4.13 20.06
N ASP A 67 3.11 -3.16 20.26
CA ASP A 67 2.95 -1.79 19.79
C ASP A 67 2.97 -1.74 18.25
N TRP A 68 3.85 -2.52 17.62
CA TRP A 68 3.89 -2.65 16.15
C TRP A 68 2.62 -3.31 15.60
N GLU A 69 2.10 -4.35 16.26
CA GLU A 69 0.82 -4.98 15.90
C GLU A 69 -0.35 -4.00 16.05
N LEU A 70 -0.38 -3.22 17.13
CA LEU A 70 -1.41 -2.21 17.38
C LEU A 70 -1.33 -1.07 16.36
N LEU A 71 -0.14 -0.60 16.04
CA LEU A 71 0.10 0.40 14.99
C LEU A 71 -0.40 -0.12 13.64
N HIS A 72 -0.05 -1.35 13.27
CA HIS A 72 -0.50 -1.97 12.02
C HIS A 72 -2.03 -2.05 11.96
N LEU A 73 -2.67 -2.49 13.05
CA LEU A 73 -4.13 -2.60 13.12
C LEU A 73 -4.80 -1.24 12.98
N ALA A 74 -4.34 -0.23 13.73
CA ALA A 74 -4.88 1.13 13.69
C ALA A 74 -4.70 1.76 12.29
N MET A 75 -3.52 1.61 11.70
CA MET A 75 -3.25 2.09 10.34
C MET A 75 -4.04 1.33 9.29
N GLY A 76 -4.35 0.05 9.52
CA GLY A 76 -5.19 -0.75 8.64
C GLY A 76 -6.62 -0.23 8.59
N VAL A 77 -7.19 0.13 9.74
CA VAL A 77 -8.51 0.78 9.80
C VAL A 77 -8.49 2.11 9.06
N LEU A 78 -7.45 2.93 9.26
CA LEU A 78 -7.29 4.20 8.55
C LEU A 78 -7.14 3.98 7.03
N PHE A 79 -6.37 2.99 6.60
CA PHE A 79 -6.15 2.67 5.19
C PHE A 79 -7.45 2.21 4.51
N ILE A 80 -8.26 1.38 5.17
CA ILE A 80 -9.58 0.98 4.66
C ILE A 80 -10.47 2.22 4.49
N PHE A 81 -10.53 3.09 5.50
CA PHE A 81 -11.30 4.32 5.41
C PHE A 81 -10.80 5.22 4.28
N ALA A 82 -9.49 5.44 4.18
CA ALA A 82 -8.86 6.23 3.12
C ALA A 82 -9.10 5.64 1.73
N GLY A 83 -9.06 4.31 1.60
CA GLY A 83 -9.36 3.58 0.37
C GLY A 83 -10.81 3.76 -0.08
N VAL A 84 -11.78 3.61 0.83
CA VAL A 84 -13.20 3.86 0.54
C VAL A 84 -13.42 5.32 0.15
N TRP A 85 -12.80 6.26 0.87
CA TRP A 85 -12.87 7.68 0.57
C TRP A 85 -12.27 8.01 -0.80
N HIS A 86 -11.11 7.43 -1.13
CA HIS A 86 -10.45 7.55 -2.42
C HIS A 86 -11.34 7.02 -3.56
N ILE A 87 -11.87 5.80 -3.42
CA ILE A 87 -12.75 5.19 -4.42
C ILE A 87 -14.00 6.05 -4.65
N LYS A 88 -14.62 6.57 -3.58
CA LYS A 88 -15.79 7.45 -3.70
C LYS A 88 -15.49 8.71 -4.50
N LEU A 89 -14.38 9.40 -4.22
CA LEU A 89 -14.02 10.63 -4.93
C LEU A 89 -13.59 10.41 -6.38
N HIS A 90 -13.01 9.25 -6.67
CA HIS A 90 -12.55 8.87 -8.01
C HIS A 90 -13.53 7.95 -8.76
N TRP A 91 -14.74 7.75 -8.22
CA TRP A 91 -15.76 6.86 -8.78
C TRP A 91 -16.10 7.13 -10.26
N PRO A 92 -16.22 8.39 -10.74
CA PRO A 92 -16.47 8.64 -12.16
C PRO A 92 -15.34 8.14 -13.07
N VAL A 93 -14.08 8.24 -12.61
CA VAL A 93 -12.90 7.76 -13.36
C VAL A 93 -12.88 6.23 -13.38
N ILE A 94 -13.10 5.62 -12.22
CA ILE A 94 -13.17 4.16 -12.07
C ILE A 94 -14.31 3.58 -12.90
N ARG A 95 -15.50 4.21 -12.84
CA ARG A 95 -16.66 3.82 -13.63
C ARG A 95 -16.39 3.99 -15.12
N ASN A 96 -15.78 5.08 -15.57
CA ASN A 96 -15.42 5.22 -16.99
C ASN A 96 -14.45 4.09 -17.40
N LEU A 97 -13.40 3.87 -16.61
CA LEU A 97 -12.43 2.80 -16.85
C LEU A 97 -13.05 1.40 -16.87
N LEU A 98 -14.08 1.12 -16.07
CA LEU A 98 -14.75 -0.19 -16.03
C LEU A 98 -15.89 -0.31 -17.07
N TRP A 99 -16.70 0.74 -17.24
CA TRP A 99 -17.94 0.71 -18.05
C TRP A 99 -17.79 1.28 -19.46
N SER A 100 -17.06 2.38 -19.69
CA SER A 100 -16.78 2.82 -21.09
C SER A 100 -15.84 1.84 -21.78
N ALA A 101 -15.06 1.14 -20.98
CA ALA A 101 -14.30 0.02 -21.42
C ALA A 101 -15.14 -1.26 -21.56
N ALA A 102 -16.46 -1.34 -21.31
CA ALA A 102 -17.21 -2.50 -21.86
C ALA A 102 -17.10 -2.59 -23.40
N ALA A 103 -16.83 -1.46 -24.08
CA ALA A 103 -16.47 -1.42 -25.50
C ALA A 103 -14.94 -1.47 -25.79
N GLN A 104 -14.06 -1.00 -24.88
CA GLN A 104 -12.58 -0.95 -25.07
C GLN A 104 -11.73 -1.92 -24.19
N THR A 105 -12.26 -2.46 -23.09
CA THR A 105 -11.66 -3.51 -22.22
C THR A 105 -11.50 -4.82 -22.97
N LEU A 106 -12.19 -5.04 -24.09
CA LEU A 106 -11.88 -6.16 -24.98
C LEU A 106 -10.42 -6.09 -25.49
N CYS A 107 -9.80 -4.90 -25.59
CA CYS A 107 -8.37 -4.74 -25.90
C CYS A 107 -7.44 -4.94 -24.69
N HIS A 108 -7.79 -4.48 -23.48
CA HIS A 108 -6.97 -4.63 -22.26
C HIS A 108 -7.38 -5.84 -21.40
N ARG A 109 -8.21 -6.76 -21.93
CA ARG A 109 -8.69 -7.97 -21.25
C ARG A 109 -7.54 -8.86 -20.80
N ARG A 110 -6.41 -8.82 -21.52
CA ARG A 110 -5.17 -9.53 -21.17
C ARG A 110 -4.55 -9.01 -19.89
N GLU A 111 -4.56 -7.69 -19.66
CA GLU A 111 -4.00 -7.09 -18.44
C GLU A 111 -4.87 -7.37 -17.23
N LEU A 112 -6.19 -7.26 -17.38
CA LEU A 112 -7.13 -7.65 -16.33
C LEU A 112 -7.03 -9.15 -16.02
N ALA A 113 -6.96 -10.01 -17.05
CA ALA A 113 -6.80 -11.44 -16.87
C ALA A 113 -5.41 -11.79 -16.28
N LEU A 114 -4.36 -11.04 -16.61
CA LEU A 114 -3.06 -11.14 -15.96
C LEU A 114 -3.15 -10.75 -14.48
N ALA A 115 -3.78 -9.64 -14.15
CA ALA A 115 -3.92 -9.18 -12.77
C ALA A 115 -4.74 -10.18 -11.93
N VAL A 116 -5.91 -10.59 -12.44
CA VAL A 116 -6.76 -11.61 -11.80
C VAL A 116 -6.04 -12.95 -11.72
N GLY A 117 -5.36 -13.36 -12.78
CA GLY A 117 -4.58 -14.59 -12.84
C GLY A 117 -3.42 -14.59 -11.86
N LEU A 118 -2.71 -13.47 -11.70
CA LEU A 118 -1.61 -13.32 -10.75
C LEU A 118 -2.12 -13.39 -9.30
N VAL A 119 -3.22 -12.68 -8.99
CA VAL A 119 -3.86 -12.73 -7.68
C VAL A 119 -4.36 -14.15 -7.38
N GLY A 120 -5.06 -14.77 -8.33
CA GLY A 120 -5.52 -16.15 -8.21
C GLY A 120 -4.37 -17.14 -8.04
N ALA A 121 -3.28 -16.97 -8.79
CA ALA A 121 -2.08 -17.79 -8.68
C ALA A 121 -1.45 -17.67 -7.28
N VAL A 122 -1.30 -16.46 -6.73
CA VAL A 122 -0.79 -16.27 -5.37
C VAL A 122 -1.69 -16.96 -4.34
N ILE A 123 -3.01 -16.86 -4.48
CA ILE A 123 -3.97 -17.54 -3.59
C ILE A 123 -3.81 -19.07 -3.68
N VAL A 124 -3.78 -19.62 -4.90
CA VAL A 124 -3.63 -21.06 -5.13
C VAL A 124 -2.27 -21.56 -4.62
N LEU A 125 -1.18 -20.84 -4.89
CA LEU A 125 0.16 -21.18 -4.39
C LEU A 125 0.21 -21.18 -2.86
N THR A 126 -0.50 -20.25 -2.21
CA THR A 126 -0.60 -20.20 -0.74
C THR A 126 -1.37 -21.39 -0.19
N LEU A 127 -2.51 -21.75 -0.79
CA LEU A 127 -3.32 -22.89 -0.38
C LEU A 127 -2.63 -24.24 -0.61
N LEU A 128 -1.82 -24.34 -1.68
CA LEU A 128 -1.07 -25.55 -2.03
C LEU A 128 0.32 -25.63 -1.39
N TRP A 129 0.73 -24.60 -0.63
CA TRP A 129 2.06 -24.51 0.00
C TRP A 129 3.23 -24.73 -0.98
N TRP A 130 3.09 -24.27 -2.22
CA TRP A 130 4.05 -24.49 -3.30
C TRP A 130 5.10 -23.35 -3.37
N PRO A 131 6.39 -23.61 -3.67
CA PRO A 131 7.40 -22.55 -3.86
C PRO A 131 7.02 -21.57 -4.98
N PRO A 132 7.00 -20.23 -4.76
CA PRO A 132 7.87 -19.47 -3.85
C PRO A 132 7.27 -19.13 -2.48
N ILE A 133 6.02 -19.50 -2.17
CA ILE A 133 5.40 -19.16 -0.87
C ILE A 133 6.15 -19.83 0.28
N SER A 134 6.59 -21.07 0.07
CA SER A 134 7.44 -21.78 1.05
C SER A 134 8.80 -21.10 1.27
N TRP A 135 9.34 -20.37 0.28
CA TRP A 135 10.57 -19.59 0.46
C TRP A 135 10.34 -18.34 1.29
N LEU A 136 9.15 -17.73 1.22
CA LEU A 136 8.80 -16.59 2.07
C LEU A 136 8.72 -17.00 3.54
N ASP A 137 8.11 -18.15 3.85
CA ASP A 137 8.10 -18.71 5.22
C ASP A 137 9.54 -18.99 5.71
N GLN A 138 10.38 -19.58 4.85
CA GLN A 138 11.77 -19.84 5.19
C GLN A 138 12.59 -18.57 5.42
N LEU A 139 12.39 -17.53 4.60
CA LEU A 139 13.03 -16.23 4.75
C LEU A 139 12.58 -15.53 6.05
N ALA A 140 11.28 -15.56 6.34
CA ALA A 140 10.74 -14.99 7.57
C ALA A 140 11.33 -15.68 8.80
N ARG A 141 11.40 -17.03 8.79
CA ARG A 141 12.04 -17.80 9.85
C ARG A 141 13.53 -17.47 9.99
N TRP A 142 14.27 -17.41 8.90
CA TRP A 142 15.69 -17.06 8.93
C TRP A 142 15.92 -15.65 9.51
N ALA A 143 15.16 -14.66 9.05
CA ALA A 143 15.24 -13.30 9.57
C ALA A 143 14.90 -13.24 11.07
N SER A 144 13.91 -14.01 11.51
CA SER A 144 13.52 -14.13 12.91
C SER A 144 14.50 -14.91 13.79
N ILE A 145 15.54 -15.53 13.22
CA ILE A 145 16.60 -16.26 13.97
C ILE A 145 17.91 -15.48 13.92
N GLY A 146 18.25 -14.86 12.77
CA GLY A 146 19.50 -14.13 12.58
C GLY A 146 19.55 -12.73 13.19
N LEU A 147 18.40 -12.18 13.60
CA LEU A 147 18.31 -10.89 14.29
C LEU A 147 18.34 -11.02 15.84
N TRP A 148 18.73 -12.20 16.34
CA TRP A 148 18.72 -12.59 17.76
C TRP A 148 20.05 -13.15 18.22
#